data_AF-A0A418MKY9-F1
#
_entry.id   AF-A0A418MKY9-F1
#
_cell.length_a   1.000
_cell.length_b   1.000
_cell.length_c   1.000
_cell.angle_alpha   90.00
_cell.angle_beta   90.00
_cell.angle_gamma   90.00
#
_symmetry.space_group_name_H-M   'P 1'
#
loop_
_entity.id
_entity.type
_entity.pdbx_description
1 polymer ?
#
loop_
_entity_poly.entity_id
_entity_poly.type
_entity_poly.pdbx_seq_one_letter_code
_entity_poly.pdbx_strand_id
1 'polypeptide(L)'
;MVYYRLSEFLGTLLQGAGISERVEDLALQTHLSSFEHVHSPLLSSVVHQSFARATLQLGCRPLERTEFIQQVRLYLLEHPKGLGENDADYARMWQSVLQGHVLAVEPLPEGPMIFLVRSRLRQSFVDWRLRYQRDTWTFQGITSVHQFPWYRHSWLAWSSAVAAVLIAGWVGFAVAPRGTNLNRITASQWAQQHGYVLEPVSLATALPKTLAQITGPTASVNPVVQTPSSSVTNSKGSSGTTKAGTKFLAQVPQALSFQLQMGMSLHDMSLFLAAHHLVPSAVWFDMQLKNTGADKDVHPGTYVFHTHMTTSQLIQVIRSGPKP
;
A
#
# COMPACT_ATOMS: atom_id res chain seq x y z
N MET A 1 18.29 32.66 -21.14
CA MET A 1 19.01 31.86 -22.17
C MET A 1 20.50 32.14 -21.98
N VAL A 2 21.36 31.12 -22.05
CA VAL A 2 22.79 31.10 -21.66
C VAL A 2 23.05 30.86 -20.17
N TYR A 3 23.07 29.59 -19.77
CA TYR A 3 23.93 29.00 -18.71
C TYR A 3 23.72 27.46 -18.73
N TYR A 4 24.16 26.81 -19.80
CA TYR A 4 24.24 25.34 -19.92
C TYR A 4 25.38 24.99 -20.87
N ARG A 5 26.64 25.24 -20.48
CA ARG A 5 27.80 24.76 -21.25
C ARG A 5 29.15 24.74 -20.52
N LEU A 6 29.14 24.52 -19.19
CA LEU A 6 30.39 24.29 -18.45
C LEU A 6 30.53 22.88 -17.86
N SER A 7 29.45 22.08 -17.81
CA SER A 7 29.51 20.69 -17.34
C SER A 7 30.01 19.70 -18.41
N GLU A 8 29.81 19.99 -19.69
CA GLU A 8 30.23 19.07 -20.77
C GLU A 8 31.73 19.11 -21.08
N PHE A 9 32.45 20.17 -20.68
CA PHE A 9 33.88 20.31 -20.98
C PHE A 9 34.80 19.67 -19.93
N LEU A 10 34.30 19.43 -18.72
CA LEU A 10 35.04 18.72 -17.67
C LEU A 10 34.91 17.19 -17.77
N GLY A 11 33.86 16.67 -18.42
CA GLY A 11 33.66 15.23 -18.60
C GLY A 11 34.60 14.60 -19.65
N THR A 12 35.08 15.37 -20.63
CA THR A 12 35.87 14.82 -21.75
C THR A 12 37.37 14.74 -21.46
N LEU A 13 37.87 15.32 -20.36
CA LEU A 13 39.29 15.35 -20.02
C LEU A 13 39.72 14.21 -19.06
N LEU A 14 38.78 13.43 -18.54
CA LEU A 14 39.06 12.31 -17.62
C LEU A 14 38.87 10.91 -18.25
N GLN A 15 38.46 10.84 -19.53
CA GLN A 15 38.14 9.59 -20.21
C GLN A 15 39.36 8.95 -20.94
N GLY A 16 40.57 9.13 -20.38
CA GLY A 16 41.84 8.70 -20.98
C GLY A 16 42.64 7.66 -20.18
N ALA A 17 42.23 7.31 -18.97
CA ALA A 17 42.91 6.31 -18.15
C ALA A 17 41.90 5.26 -17.68
N GLY A 18 41.86 4.14 -18.41
CA GLY A 18 40.97 3.00 -18.15
C GLY A 18 41.28 2.23 -16.86
N ILE A 19 41.14 2.91 -15.71
CA ILE A 19 41.25 2.33 -14.35
C ILE A 19 40.07 2.81 -13.44
N SER A 20 39.12 3.60 -13.94
CA SER A 20 38.17 4.35 -13.10
C SER A 20 36.72 3.84 -13.08
N GLU A 21 36.43 2.56 -13.32
CA GLU A 21 35.06 2.02 -13.12
C GLU A 21 34.96 1.09 -11.91
N ARG A 22 36.06 0.51 -11.42
CA ARG A 22 36.03 -0.41 -10.27
C ARG A 22 36.17 0.24 -8.90
N VAL A 23 36.61 1.50 -8.82
CA VAL A 23 36.84 2.19 -7.54
C VAL A 23 35.61 3.00 -7.10
N GLU A 24 34.84 3.54 -8.03
CA GLU A 24 33.60 4.26 -7.71
C GLU A 24 32.48 3.30 -7.25
N ASP A 25 32.40 2.10 -7.84
CA ASP A 25 31.46 1.07 -7.39
C ASP A 25 31.81 0.55 -5.99
N LEU A 26 33.10 0.42 -5.65
CA LEU A 26 33.52 0.04 -4.30
C LEU A 26 33.31 1.18 -3.28
N ALA A 27 33.52 2.44 -3.65
CA ALA A 27 33.26 3.57 -2.76
C ALA A 27 31.77 3.79 -2.46
N LEU A 28 30.89 3.55 -3.43
CA LEU A 28 29.43 3.62 -3.23
C LEU A 28 28.88 2.42 -2.46
N GLN A 29 29.48 1.23 -2.60
CA GLN A 29 29.03 0.03 -1.90
C GLN A 29 29.48 -0.03 -0.43
N THR A 30 30.60 0.63 -0.09
CA THR A 30 31.07 0.73 1.31
C THR A 30 30.28 1.74 2.15
N HIS A 31 29.57 2.69 1.51
CA HIS A 31 28.76 3.68 2.23
C HIS A 31 27.33 3.22 2.56
N LEU A 32 26.84 2.15 1.91
CA LEU A 32 25.48 1.63 2.12
C LEU A 32 25.43 0.45 3.10
N SER A 33 26.57 -0.18 3.41
CA SER A 33 26.63 -1.38 4.25
C SER A 33 26.89 -1.11 5.74
N SER A 34 27.03 0.16 6.16
CA SER A 34 27.22 0.55 7.57
C SER A 34 26.02 1.28 8.20
N PHE A 35 24.86 1.30 7.54
CA PHE A 35 23.58 1.55 8.23
C PHE A 35 23.16 0.29 9.02
N GLU A 36 24.06 -0.21 9.85
CA GLU A 36 23.68 -1.05 10.97
C GLU A 36 22.83 -0.14 11.87
N HIS A 37 21.52 -0.25 11.72
CA HIS A 37 20.56 0.59 12.41
C HIS A 37 20.84 0.54 13.90
N VAL A 38 21.49 1.58 14.41
CA VAL A 38 21.51 1.89 15.84
C VAL A 38 20.08 2.29 16.19
N HIS A 39 19.24 1.27 16.37
CA HIS A 39 17.86 1.39 16.80
C HIS A 39 17.87 1.85 18.25
N SER A 40 18.12 3.14 18.46
CA SER A 40 17.87 3.76 19.75
C SER A 40 16.37 3.61 20.02
N PRO A 41 15.95 2.89 21.08
CA PRO A 41 14.53 2.65 21.38
C PRO A 41 13.75 3.96 21.58
N LEU A 42 14.46 5.01 21.99
CA LEU A 42 13.92 6.36 22.11
C LEU A 42 13.49 6.93 20.75
N LEU A 43 14.30 6.76 19.70
CA LEU A 43 13.96 7.26 18.37
C LEU A 43 12.76 6.53 17.78
N SER A 44 12.68 5.20 17.96
CA SER A 44 11.51 4.43 17.53
C SER A 44 10.23 4.81 18.25
N SER A 45 10.32 5.19 19.53
CA SER A 45 9.14 5.56 20.33
C SER A 45 8.45 6.84 19.86
N VAL A 46 9.20 7.70 19.19
CA VAL A 46 8.74 9.02 18.72
C VAL A 46 8.10 8.94 17.33
N VAL A 47 8.41 7.88 16.58
CA VAL A 47 7.73 7.59 15.33
C VAL A 47 6.25 7.41 15.62
N HIS A 48 5.42 7.96 14.74
CA HIS A 48 3.97 8.03 14.87
C HIS A 48 3.36 9.02 15.86
N GLN A 49 4.18 9.81 16.53
CA GLN A 49 3.68 10.90 17.37
C GLN A 49 3.56 12.23 16.59
N SER A 50 2.82 13.19 17.15
CA SER A 50 2.83 14.55 16.62
C SER A 50 4.21 15.19 16.79
N PHE A 51 4.64 15.97 15.82
CA PHE A 51 5.97 16.58 15.82
C PHE A 51 6.22 17.43 17.06
N ALA A 52 5.24 18.21 17.51
CA ALA A 52 5.36 18.98 18.75
C ALA A 52 5.59 18.11 20.00
N ARG A 53 5.00 16.91 20.06
CA ARG A 53 5.20 15.98 21.18
C ARG A 53 6.53 15.24 21.07
N ALA A 54 6.88 14.85 19.85
CA ALA A 54 8.15 14.23 19.49
C ALA A 54 9.35 15.08 19.92
N THR A 55 9.34 16.38 19.60
CA THR A 55 10.44 17.30 19.95
C THR A 55 10.55 17.48 21.46
N LEU A 56 9.42 17.60 22.17
CA LEU A 56 9.41 17.67 23.64
C LEU A 56 9.97 16.40 24.29
N GLN A 57 9.63 15.21 23.78
CA GLN A 57 10.13 13.94 24.34
C GLN A 57 11.63 13.73 24.12
N LEU A 58 12.16 14.22 22.99
CA LEU A 58 13.59 14.15 22.69
C LEU A 58 14.40 15.27 23.34
N GLY A 59 13.75 16.18 24.08
CA GLY A 59 14.41 17.34 24.68
C GLY A 59 14.90 18.36 23.65
N CYS A 60 14.33 18.37 22.45
CA CYS A 60 14.63 19.37 21.44
C CYS A 60 13.93 20.69 21.76
N ARG A 61 14.56 21.82 21.41
CA ARG A 61 13.89 23.13 21.44
C ARG A 61 12.65 23.13 20.54
N PRO A 62 11.55 23.80 20.91
CA PRO A 62 10.38 23.94 20.05
C PRO A 62 10.72 24.71 18.75
N LEU A 63 10.14 24.27 17.63
CA LEU A 63 10.32 24.92 16.32
C LEU A 63 9.65 26.30 16.31
N GLU A 64 10.45 27.36 16.23
CA GLU A 64 9.94 28.74 16.19
C GLU A 64 9.29 29.08 14.85
N ARG A 65 8.19 29.85 14.93
CA ARG A 65 7.42 30.24 13.75
C ARG A 65 8.22 31.09 12.77
N THR A 66 8.98 32.06 13.28
CA THR A 66 9.75 33.01 12.49
C THR A 66 10.86 32.33 11.69
N GLU A 67 11.65 31.48 12.36
CA GLU A 67 12.72 30.69 11.75
C GLU A 67 12.19 29.77 10.64
N PHE A 68 11.11 29.02 10.93
CA PHE A 68 10.48 28.14 9.95
C PHE A 68 9.95 28.90 8.73
N ILE A 69 9.18 29.98 8.95
CA ILE A 69 8.58 30.74 7.85
C ILE A 69 9.65 31.35 6.95
N GLN A 70 10.74 31.89 7.54
CA GLN A 70 11.83 32.47 6.77
C GLN A 70 12.50 31.43 5.86
N GLN A 71 12.84 30.26 6.39
CA GLN A 71 13.53 29.22 5.63
C GLN A 71 12.62 28.58 4.56
N VAL A 72 11.34 28.33 4.89
CA VAL A 72 10.37 27.78 3.94
C VAL A 72 10.07 28.76 2.82
N ARG A 73 9.96 30.07 3.12
CA ARG A 73 9.78 31.11 2.10
C ARG A 73 10.96 31.12 1.13
N LEU A 74 12.20 31.10 1.61
CA LEU A 74 13.38 31.05 0.74
C LEU A 74 13.37 29.81 -0.16
N TYR A 75 13.08 28.64 0.41
CA TYR A 75 13.00 27.40 -0.36
C TYR A 75 11.90 27.41 -1.43
N LEU A 76 10.72 27.95 -1.12
CA LEU A 76 9.60 28.01 -2.06
C LEU A 76 9.80 29.06 -3.17
N LEU A 77 10.61 30.09 -2.93
CA LEU A 77 11.05 31.01 -3.98
C LEU A 77 11.94 30.30 -5.01
N GLU A 78 12.81 29.40 -4.56
CA GLU A 78 13.66 28.60 -5.45
C GLU A 78 12.89 27.46 -6.14
N HIS A 79 11.89 26.88 -5.46
CA HIS A 79 11.15 25.71 -5.92
C HIS A 79 9.63 25.94 -5.85
N PRO A 80 9.05 26.68 -6.82
CA PRO A 80 7.63 26.97 -6.82
C PRO A 80 6.82 25.68 -7.03
N LYS A 81 6.23 25.16 -5.94
CA LYS A 81 5.37 23.96 -5.94
C LYS A 81 3.87 24.28 -5.81
N GLY A 82 3.48 25.54 -6.04
CA GLY A 82 2.11 26.00 -5.79
C GLY A 82 1.70 25.96 -4.32
N LEU A 83 2.68 25.95 -3.42
CA LEU A 83 2.49 25.92 -1.97
C LEU A 83 2.70 27.34 -1.43
N GLY A 84 1.63 27.95 -0.91
CA GLY A 84 1.68 29.17 -0.10
C GLY A 84 2.05 30.45 -0.85
N GLU A 85 1.06 31.31 -1.07
CA GLU A 85 1.26 32.63 -1.71
C GLU A 85 1.33 33.76 -0.69
N ASN A 86 0.67 33.57 0.46
CA ASN A 86 0.43 34.60 1.47
C ASN A 86 0.99 34.21 2.84
N ASP A 87 1.29 35.20 3.68
CA ASP A 87 1.78 35.02 5.06
C ASP A 87 0.87 34.14 5.92
N ALA A 88 -0.44 34.21 5.68
CA ALA A 88 -1.41 33.33 6.31
C ALA A 88 -1.21 31.85 5.94
N ASP A 89 -0.79 31.55 4.70
CA ASP A 89 -0.52 30.18 4.29
C ASP A 89 0.76 29.64 4.94
N TYR A 90 1.81 30.46 5.05
CA TYR A 90 3.03 30.08 5.78
C TYR A 90 2.77 29.80 7.26
N ALA A 91 1.90 30.61 7.90
CA ALA A 91 1.47 30.36 9.27
C ALA A 91 0.71 29.04 9.41
N ARG A 92 -0.17 28.72 8.46
CA ARG A 92 -0.90 27.45 8.42
C ARG A 92 0.05 26.27 8.18
N MET A 93 1.06 26.42 7.33
CA MET A 93 2.10 25.41 7.11
C MET A 93 2.84 25.11 8.39
N TRP A 94 3.34 26.12 9.11
CA TRP A 94 4.00 25.94 10.40
C TRP A 94 3.11 25.20 11.40
N GLN A 95 1.87 25.65 11.56
CA GLN A 95 0.91 25.00 12.45
C GLN A 95 0.66 23.54 12.05
N SER A 96 0.53 23.27 10.74
CA SER A 96 0.37 21.91 10.21
C SER A 96 1.57 21.03 10.51
N VAL A 97 2.80 21.57 10.45
CA VAL A 97 4.03 20.82 10.72
C VAL A 97 4.09 20.43 12.20
N LEU A 98 3.77 21.36 13.11
CA LEU A 98 3.70 21.07 14.55
C LEU A 98 2.69 19.96 14.89
N GLN A 99 1.54 19.94 14.19
CA GLN A 99 0.51 18.91 14.33
C GLN A 99 0.77 17.68 13.46
N GLY A 100 1.78 17.75 12.59
CA GLY A 100 2.15 16.71 11.65
C GLY A 100 2.70 15.51 12.39
N HIS A 101 2.63 14.36 11.73
CA HIS A 101 3.02 13.08 12.30
C HIS A 101 4.45 12.72 11.87
N VAL A 102 5.29 12.34 12.82
CA VAL A 102 6.68 11.92 12.53
C VAL A 102 6.68 10.55 11.89
N LEU A 103 7.17 10.48 10.64
CA LEU A 103 7.30 9.24 9.88
C LEU A 103 8.60 8.49 10.22
N ALA A 104 9.69 9.24 10.39
CA ALA A 104 10.99 8.70 10.73
C ALA A 104 11.87 9.77 11.38
N VAL A 105 12.81 9.32 12.20
CA VAL A 105 13.88 10.14 12.77
C VAL A 105 15.20 9.45 12.45
N GLU A 106 16.05 10.12 11.67
CA GLU A 106 17.35 9.62 11.23
C GLU A 106 18.45 10.33 12.04
N PRO A 107 19.19 9.61 12.91
CA PRO A 107 20.38 10.18 13.53
C PRO A 107 21.53 10.18 12.52
N LEU A 108 22.19 11.33 12.34
CA LEU A 108 23.42 11.41 11.55
C LEU A 108 24.64 11.20 12.46
N PRO A 109 25.74 10.64 11.92
CA PRO A 109 26.94 10.34 12.69
C PRO A 109 27.57 11.59 13.33
N GLU A 110 27.38 12.76 12.74
CA GLU A 110 27.88 14.04 13.25
C GLU A 110 27.05 14.64 14.40
N GLY A 111 26.02 13.92 14.85
CA GLY A 111 25.09 14.36 15.90
C GLY A 111 23.81 15.10 15.48
N PRO A 112 23.58 15.58 14.23
CA PRO A 112 22.29 16.16 13.89
C PRO A 112 21.22 15.07 13.74
N MET A 113 19.97 15.42 14.02
CA MET A 113 18.83 14.54 13.81
C MET A 113 18.00 15.07 12.65
N ILE A 114 17.60 14.21 11.72
CA ILE A 114 16.67 14.55 10.65
C ILE A 114 15.30 13.96 10.99
N PHE A 115 14.29 14.82 10.97
CA PHE A 115 12.90 14.47 11.16
C PHE A 115 12.20 14.50 9.80
N LEU A 116 11.56 13.38 9.46
CA LEU A 116 10.62 13.29 8.35
C LEU A 116 9.21 13.41 8.91
N VAL A 117 8.57 14.55 8.67
CA VAL A 117 7.26 14.89 9.26
C VAL A 117 6.23 14.96 8.15
N ARG A 118 5.14 14.20 8.27
CA ARG A 118 3.99 14.30 7.37
C ARG A 118 2.96 15.24 7.95
N SER A 119 2.69 16.35 7.27
CA SER A 119 1.57 17.23 7.63
C SER A 119 0.45 17.20 6.60
N ARG A 120 -0.74 17.59 7.04
CA ARG A 120 -1.89 17.79 6.16
C ARG A 120 -2.03 19.29 5.88
N LEU A 121 -1.93 19.67 4.61
CA LEU A 121 -2.13 21.04 4.16
C LEU A 121 -3.23 21.06 3.09
N ARG A 122 -4.38 21.65 3.43
CA ARG A 122 -5.59 21.65 2.59
C ARG A 122 -5.98 20.21 2.19
N GLN A 123 -5.89 19.88 0.90
CA GLN A 123 -6.21 18.57 0.31
C GLN A 123 -4.97 17.73 -0.02
N SER A 124 -3.80 18.14 0.45
CA SER A 124 -2.54 17.45 0.20
C SER A 124 -1.86 17.04 1.50
N PHE A 125 -1.14 15.92 1.46
CA PHE A 125 -0.12 15.59 2.43
C PHE A 125 1.23 16.11 1.93
N VAL A 126 1.97 16.72 2.83
CA VAL A 126 3.31 17.24 2.56
C VAL A 126 4.26 16.58 3.54
N ASP A 127 5.28 15.92 3.00
CA ASP A 127 6.34 15.31 3.79
C ASP A 127 7.51 16.30 3.86
N TRP A 128 7.76 16.80 5.08
CA TRP A 128 8.76 17.82 5.41
C TRP A 128 10.01 17.15 5.96
N ARG A 129 11.18 17.64 5.54
CA ARG A 129 12.47 17.21 6.07
C ARG A 129 13.07 18.34 6.90
N LEU A 130 13.13 18.13 8.21
CA LEU A 130 13.63 19.09 9.20
C LEU A 130 14.89 18.53 9.84
N ARG A 131 15.96 19.32 9.91
CA ARG A 131 17.20 18.96 10.59
C ARG A 131 17.32 19.75 11.87
N TYR A 132 17.56 19.03 12.96
CA TYR A 132 17.87 19.59 14.27
C TYR A 132 19.35 19.45 14.55
N GLN A 133 20.03 20.55 14.85
CA GLN A 133 21.46 20.55 15.16
C GLN A 133 21.79 21.67 16.14
N ARG A 134 22.52 21.36 17.23
CA ARG A 134 23.01 22.38 18.18
C ARG A 134 21.93 23.38 18.61
N ASP A 135 20.74 22.88 18.95
CA ASP A 135 19.61 23.68 19.41
C ASP A 135 19.00 24.65 18.37
N THR A 136 19.29 24.43 17.08
CA THR A 136 18.70 25.19 15.97
C THR A 136 17.97 24.27 14.99
N TRP A 137 16.90 24.79 14.39
CA TRP A 137 16.10 24.08 13.40
C TRP A 137 16.42 24.57 12.00
N THR A 138 16.74 23.63 11.13
CA THR A 138 17.02 23.91 9.73
C THR A 138 16.08 23.12 8.85
N PHE A 139 15.36 23.82 7.98
CA PHE A 139 14.48 23.25 6.98
C PHE A 139 15.34 22.81 5.80
N GLN A 140 15.34 21.50 5.52
CA GLN A 140 16.09 20.96 4.39
C GLN A 140 15.29 20.97 3.09
N GLY A 141 13.97 20.81 3.19
CA GLY A 141 13.11 20.83 2.02
C GLY A 141 11.86 19.96 2.17
N ILE A 142 11.17 19.82 1.03
CA ILE A 142 9.95 19.01 0.90
C ILE A 142 10.31 17.75 0.12
N THR A 143 10.23 16.59 0.75
CA THR A 143 10.56 15.29 0.12
C THR A 143 9.49 14.89 -0.88
N SER A 144 8.22 15.04 -0.52
CA SER A 144 7.11 14.71 -1.39
C SER A 144 5.86 15.51 -1.07
N VAL A 145 5.02 15.69 -2.10
CA VAL A 145 3.69 16.27 -1.98
C VAL A 145 2.73 15.28 -2.60
N HIS A 146 1.81 14.76 -1.79
CA HIS A 146 0.82 13.79 -2.21
C HIS A 146 -0.56 14.44 -2.16
N GLN A 147 -1.25 14.52 -3.29
CA GLN A 147 -2.66 14.91 -3.28
C GLN A 147 -3.48 13.76 -2.70
N PHE A 148 -4.45 14.08 -1.84
CA PHE A 148 -5.39 13.08 -1.38
C PHE A 148 -6.18 12.58 -2.59
N PRO A 149 -6.17 11.27 -2.90
CA PRO A 149 -7.04 10.75 -3.94
C PRO A 149 -8.49 11.03 -3.54
N TRP A 150 -9.12 11.96 -4.24
CA TRP A 150 -10.50 12.40 -4.03
C TRP A 150 -11.49 11.24 -3.90
N TYR A 151 -11.26 10.13 -4.60
CA TYR A 151 -12.10 8.92 -4.55
C TYR A 151 -12.11 8.20 -3.18
N ARG A 152 -11.21 8.54 -2.25
CA ARG A 152 -11.23 8.01 -0.87
C ARG A 152 -12.04 8.86 0.10
N HIS A 153 -12.70 9.93 -0.36
CA HIS A 153 -13.64 10.63 0.50
C HIS A 153 -14.78 9.68 0.89
N SER A 154 -14.95 9.45 2.19
CA SER A 154 -16.06 8.67 2.74
C SER A 154 -17.43 9.15 2.26
N TRP A 155 -17.55 10.44 1.93
CA TRP A 155 -18.75 11.00 1.32
C TRP A 155 -19.07 10.43 -0.07
N LEU A 156 -18.06 10.14 -0.90
CA LEU A 156 -18.27 9.49 -2.20
C LEU A 156 -18.69 8.02 -2.05
N ALA A 157 -18.12 7.31 -1.07
CA ALA A 157 -18.58 5.96 -0.74
C ALA A 157 -20.01 5.95 -0.16
N TRP A 158 -20.36 6.98 0.61
CA TRP A 158 -21.69 7.12 1.18
C TRP A 158 -22.71 7.53 0.10
N SER A 159 -22.36 8.44 -0.80
CA SER A 159 -23.24 8.85 -1.90
C SER A 159 -23.46 7.71 -2.90
N SER A 160 -22.45 6.88 -3.18
CA SER A 160 -22.63 5.70 -4.03
C SER A 160 -23.54 4.66 -3.37
N ALA A 161 -23.44 4.44 -2.06
CA ALA A 161 -24.36 3.57 -1.33
C ALA A 161 -25.80 4.09 -1.36
N VAL A 162 -26.02 5.39 -1.13
CA VAL A 162 -27.35 6.02 -1.22
C VAL A 162 -27.90 5.91 -2.64
N ALA A 163 -27.09 6.18 -3.66
CA ALA A 163 -27.50 6.04 -5.05
C ALA A 163 -27.88 4.59 -5.40
N ALA A 164 -27.14 3.60 -4.92
CA ALA A 164 -27.45 2.19 -5.13
C ALA A 164 -28.80 1.79 -4.52
N VAL A 165 -29.12 2.26 -3.30
CA VAL A 165 -30.41 2.01 -2.66
C VAL A 165 -31.56 2.65 -3.43
N LEU A 166 -31.38 3.90 -3.90
CA LEU A 166 -32.40 4.58 -4.71
C LEU A 166 -32.64 3.87 -6.04
N ILE A 167 -31.58 3.44 -6.74
CA ILE A 167 -31.70 2.69 -7.99
C ILE A 167 -32.40 1.36 -7.74
N ALA A 168 -32.02 0.62 -6.70
CA ALA A 168 -32.66 -0.65 -6.34
C ALA A 168 -34.14 -0.46 -6.01
N GLY A 169 -34.49 0.58 -5.24
CA GLY A 169 -35.88 0.94 -4.94
C GLY A 169 -36.67 1.32 -6.19
N TRP A 170 -36.07 2.07 -7.11
CA TRP A 170 -36.71 2.47 -8.36
C TRP A 170 -36.92 1.28 -9.32
N VAL A 171 -35.93 0.41 -9.45
CA VAL A 171 -36.05 -0.85 -10.22
C VAL A 171 -37.11 -1.75 -9.58
N GLY A 172 -37.11 -1.88 -8.27
CA GLY A 172 -38.14 -2.63 -7.53
C GLY A 172 -39.54 -2.07 -7.77
N PHE A 173 -39.71 -0.75 -7.75
CA PHE A 173 -40.99 -0.09 -8.05
C PHE A 173 -41.42 -0.25 -9.52
N ALA A 174 -40.47 -0.24 -10.46
CA ALA A 174 -40.75 -0.40 -11.88
C ALA A 174 -41.15 -1.84 -12.24
N VAL A 175 -40.51 -2.83 -11.61
CA VAL A 175 -40.77 -4.26 -11.81
C VAL A 175 -41.93 -4.76 -10.95
N ALA A 176 -42.27 -4.06 -9.87
CA ALA A 176 -43.42 -4.40 -9.04
C ALA A 176 -44.67 -4.46 -9.93
N PRO A 177 -45.40 -5.60 -9.94
CA PRO A 177 -46.59 -5.75 -10.75
C PRO A 177 -47.60 -4.69 -10.34
N ARG A 178 -47.78 -3.69 -11.22
CA ARG A 178 -48.76 -2.62 -11.03
C ARG A 178 -50.15 -3.24 -11.12
N GLY A 179 -50.71 -3.60 -9.97
CA GLY A 179 -52.11 -4.02 -9.86
C GLY A 179 -52.38 -5.51 -10.02
N THR A 180 -51.49 -6.41 -9.62
CA THR A 180 -52.00 -7.71 -9.19
C THR A 180 -52.54 -7.53 -7.78
N ASN A 181 -53.87 -7.53 -7.65
CA ASN A 181 -54.50 -7.91 -6.40
C ASN A 181 -53.87 -9.26 -6.05
N LEU A 182 -52.92 -9.28 -5.11
CA LEU A 182 -52.43 -10.48 -4.44
C LEU A 182 -53.64 -11.02 -3.70
N ASN A 183 -54.49 -11.71 -4.45
CA ASN A 183 -55.71 -12.27 -3.97
C ASN A 183 -55.27 -13.24 -2.88
N ARG A 184 -55.74 -13.07 -1.64
CA ARG A 184 -55.41 -13.94 -0.48
C ARG A 184 -55.45 -15.44 -0.84
N ILE A 185 -56.25 -15.76 -1.85
CA ILE A 185 -56.41 -17.05 -2.51
C ILE A 185 -55.08 -17.61 -3.05
N THR A 186 -54.24 -16.85 -3.75
CA THR A 186 -52.98 -17.38 -4.32
C THR A 186 -51.91 -17.60 -3.26
N ALA A 187 -51.86 -16.75 -2.22
CA ALA A 187 -50.93 -16.94 -1.11
C ALA A 187 -51.29 -18.16 -0.25
N SER A 188 -52.60 -18.40 -0.01
CA SER A 188 -53.07 -19.58 0.72
C SER A 188 -52.90 -20.88 -0.08
N GLN A 189 -53.12 -20.84 -1.39
CA GLN A 189 -52.86 -21.99 -2.27
C GLN A 189 -51.38 -22.35 -2.34
N TRP A 190 -50.49 -21.36 -2.47
CA TRP A 190 -49.05 -21.62 -2.46
C TRP A 190 -48.57 -22.22 -1.13
N ALA A 191 -49.07 -21.69 0.01
CA ALA A 191 -48.73 -22.22 1.33
C ALA A 191 -49.19 -23.67 1.52
N GLN A 192 -50.43 -24.00 1.13
CA GLN A 192 -50.95 -25.36 1.17
C GLN A 192 -50.16 -26.32 0.26
N GLN A 193 -49.77 -25.87 -0.93
CA GLN A 193 -48.98 -26.68 -1.87
C GLN A 193 -47.57 -27.02 -1.34
N HIS A 194 -47.01 -26.16 -0.49
CA HIS A 194 -45.72 -26.39 0.15
C HIS A 194 -45.81 -26.93 1.58
N GLY A 195 -46.99 -27.40 2.01
CA GLY A 195 -47.20 -28.04 3.32
C GLY A 195 -47.22 -27.06 4.50
N TYR A 196 -47.30 -25.76 4.25
CA TYR A 196 -47.45 -24.75 5.29
C TYR A 196 -48.93 -24.56 5.64
N VAL A 197 -49.27 -24.73 6.92
CA VAL A 197 -50.59 -24.42 7.46
C VAL A 197 -50.59 -22.95 7.91
N LEU A 198 -51.33 -22.10 7.20
CA LEU A 198 -51.53 -20.71 7.60
C LEU A 198 -52.51 -20.68 8.78
N GLU A 199 -52.01 -20.43 9.98
CA GLU A 199 -52.85 -20.21 11.14
C GLU A 199 -53.55 -18.84 11.02
N PRO A 200 -54.89 -18.77 11.11
CA PRO A 200 -55.57 -17.49 11.09
C PRO A 200 -55.19 -16.72 12.35
N VAL A 201 -54.36 -15.69 12.20
CA VAL A 201 -54.10 -14.73 13.27
C VAL A 201 -55.41 -14.01 13.56
N SER A 202 -56.12 -14.53 14.57
CA SER A 202 -57.27 -13.88 15.16
C SER A 202 -56.75 -12.60 15.80
N LEU A 203 -57.08 -11.45 15.22
CA LEU A 203 -56.72 -10.12 15.71
C LEU A 203 -57.53 -9.74 16.97
N ALA A 204 -57.67 -10.69 17.89
CA ALA A 204 -58.24 -10.50 19.21
C ALA A 204 -57.16 -10.82 20.25
N THR A 205 -56.54 -9.75 20.75
CA THR A 205 -55.89 -9.70 22.07
C THR A 205 -54.50 -10.33 22.19
N ALA A 206 -53.44 -9.56 21.91
CA ALA A 206 -52.18 -9.62 22.68
C ALA A 206 -51.24 -8.44 22.36
N LEU A 207 -51.24 -7.44 23.23
CA LEU A 207 -50.12 -6.52 23.49
C LEU A 207 -49.58 -6.88 24.90
N PRO A 208 -48.34 -6.51 25.28
CA PRO A 208 -47.22 -7.44 25.34
C PRO A 208 -46.68 -7.63 26.77
N LYS A 209 -46.24 -8.84 27.10
CA LYS A 209 -45.28 -9.17 28.18
C LYS A 209 -44.47 -10.33 27.61
N THR A 210 -43.15 -10.36 27.57
CA THR A 210 -42.24 -10.10 28.68
C THR A 210 -40.84 -9.91 28.11
N LEU A 211 -40.15 -8.89 28.61
CA LEU A 211 -38.72 -8.72 28.51
C LEU A 211 -38.07 -9.64 29.56
N ALA A 212 -37.47 -10.76 29.16
CA ALA A 212 -36.41 -11.44 29.90
C ALA A 212 -35.92 -12.71 29.19
N GLN A 213 -34.60 -12.90 29.28
CA GLN A 213 -33.92 -14.18 29.46
C GLN A 213 -33.11 -14.74 28.28
N ILE A 214 -31.88 -14.21 28.24
CA ILE A 214 -30.63 -14.87 27.89
C ILE A 214 -30.58 -16.29 28.48
N THR A 215 -30.33 -17.30 27.64
CA THR A 215 -29.31 -18.38 27.80
C THR A 215 -29.43 -19.39 26.66
N GLY A 216 -28.35 -19.62 25.91
CA GLY A 216 -28.19 -20.86 25.10
C GLY A 216 -27.84 -22.06 26.00
N PRO A 217 -27.22 -23.15 25.50
CA PRO A 217 -26.87 -23.54 24.12
C PRO A 217 -27.32 -24.98 23.76
N THR A 218 -26.77 -25.54 22.66
CA THR A 218 -26.89 -26.91 22.06
C THR A 218 -28.01 -27.10 21.05
N ALA A 219 -27.85 -27.80 19.93
CA ALA A 219 -26.70 -28.25 19.14
C ALA A 219 -27.29 -28.79 17.82
N SER A 220 -26.49 -28.74 16.74
CA SER A 220 -26.52 -29.67 15.60
C SER A 220 -27.81 -29.75 14.74
N VAL A 221 -27.73 -29.33 13.48
CA VAL A 221 -27.89 -30.19 12.28
C VAL A 221 -27.35 -29.43 11.05
N ASN A 222 -26.53 -30.15 10.27
CA ASN A 222 -25.87 -29.79 9.00
C ASN A 222 -26.76 -29.14 7.92
N PRO A 223 -26.23 -28.23 7.10
CA PRO A 223 -26.71 -28.02 5.73
C PRO A 223 -25.95 -28.88 4.72
N VAL A 224 -26.72 -29.63 3.93
CA VAL A 224 -26.33 -30.41 2.76
C VAL A 224 -25.67 -29.51 1.72
N VAL A 225 -24.45 -29.86 1.34
CA VAL A 225 -23.70 -29.29 0.21
C VAL A 225 -24.24 -29.91 -1.09
N GLN A 226 -24.84 -29.08 -1.94
CA GLN A 226 -25.09 -29.43 -3.35
C GLN A 226 -24.23 -28.54 -4.24
N THR A 227 -23.14 -29.13 -4.73
CA THR A 227 -22.40 -28.70 -5.91
C THR A 227 -23.25 -28.87 -7.17
N PRO A 228 -23.06 -27.98 -8.16
CA PRO A 228 -22.98 -28.42 -9.55
C PRO A 228 -21.63 -28.05 -10.16
N SER A 229 -20.98 -29.11 -10.64
CA SER A 229 -19.90 -29.10 -11.61
C SER A 229 -20.46 -28.70 -12.98
N SER A 230 -19.76 -27.82 -13.69
CA SER A 230 -19.96 -27.65 -15.14
C SER A 230 -18.63 -27.34 -15.81
N SER A 231 -18.09 -28.40 -16.40
CA SER A 231 -17.08 -28.44 -17.45
C SER A 231 -17.63 -27.87 -18.76
N VAL A 232 -16.88 -26.97 -19.42
CA VAL A 232 -17.02 -26.76 -20.86
C VAL A 232 -15.64 -26.67 -21.50
N THR A 233 -15.40 -27.68 -22.34
CA THR A 233 -14.35 -27.82 -23.34
C THR A 233 -14.76 -27.08 -24.61
N ASN A 234 -13.87 -26.29 -25.21
CA ASN A 234 -13.58 -26.27 -26.67
C ASN A 234 -13.00 -24.91 -27.11
N SER A 235 -11.77 -24.95 -27.61
CA SER A 235 -11.43 -24.26 -28.85
C SER A 235 -10.24 -24.97 -29.51
N LYS A 236 -10.49 -25.46 -30.72
CA LYS A 236 -9.62 -26.25 -31.59
C LYS A 236 -9.40 -25.44 -32.88
N GLY A 237 -8.15 -25.41 -33.35
CA GLY A 237 -7.74 -24.95 -34.68
C GLY A 237 -7.06 -23.58 -34.67
N SER A 238 -5.98 -23.32 -35.40
CA SER A 238 -5.23 -24.11 -36.38
C SER A 238 -4.00 -23.28 -36.79
N SER A 239 -2.88 -23.97 -37.09
CA SER A 239 -1.82 -23.66 -38.08
C SER A 239 -1.28 -22.22 -38.16
N GLY A 240 -0.01 -21.91 -37.90
CA GLY A 240 1.22 -22.58 -38.34
C GLY A 240 1.96 -21.65 -39.30
N THR A 241 3.22 -21.29 -39.03
CA THR A 241 4.32 -21.05 -40.01
C THR A 241 5.65 -20.95 -39.24
N THR A 242 6.74 -21.25 -39.93
CA THR A 242 8.00 -21.87 -39.53
C THR A 242 9.19 -20.91 -39.34
N LYS A 243 10.28 -21.49 -38.78
CA LYS A 243 11.70 -21.05 -38.72
C LYS A 243 12.04 -20.15 -37.52
N ALA A 244 13.11 -20.37 -36.75
CA ALA A 244 14.37 -21.07 -37.02
C ALA A 244 14.85 -21.85 -35.79
N GLY A 245 15.45 -23.01 -36.04
CA GLY A 245 16.08 -23.84 -35.03
C GLY A 245 17.39 -23.22 -34.55
N THR A 246 17.41 -22.78 -33.30
CA THR A 246 18.63 -22.65 -32.51
C THR A 246 18.67 -23.85 -31.56
N LYS A 247 19.67 -24.72 -31.71
CA LYS A 247 19.95 -25.78 -30.75
C LYS A 247 20.31 -25.13 -29.41
N PHE A 248 19.32 -24.89 -28.56
CA PHE A 248 19.56 -24.65 -27.14
C PHE A 248 20.10 -25.96 -26.56
N LEU A 249 21.39 -25.96 -26.26
CA LEU A 249 21.98 -26.94 -25.37
C LEU A 249 21.10 -26.98 -24.12
N ALA A 250 20.60 -28.16 -23.76
CA ALA A 250 19.76 -28.34 -22.58
C ALA A 250 20.55 -27.87 -21.36
N GLN A 251 20.28 -26.63 -20.95
CA GLN A 251 20.93 -26.00 -19.83
C GLN A 251 20.40 -26.70 -18.58
N VAL A 252 21.29 -27.32 -17.82
CA VAL A 252 20.94 -28.04 -16.60
C VAL A 252 20.23 -27.05 -15.66
N PRO A 253 19.03 -27.38 -15.15
CA PRO A 253 18.29 -26.48 -14.27
C PRO A 253 19.12 -26.22 -13.02
N GLN A 254 19.52 -24.97 -12.82
CA GLN A 254 20.31 -24.55 -11.66
C GLN A 254 19.36 -24.14 -10.54
N ALA A 255 19.55 -24.73 -9.36
CA ALA A 255 18.83 -24.35 -8.15
C ALA A 255 19.52 -23.15 -7.50
N LEU A 256 18.74 -22.13 -7.15
CA LEU A 256 19.15 -20.88 -6.53
C LEU A 256 18.44 -20.78 -5.18
N SER A 257 19.20 -20.73 -4.09
CA SER A 257 18.67 -20.65 -2.73
C SER A 257 18.71 -19.20 -2.20
N PHE A 258 17.60 -18.73 -1.66
CA PHE A 258 17.50 -17.45 -0.98
C PHE A 258 17.02 -17.66 0.47
N GLN A 259 17.74 -17.09 1.43
CA GLN A 259 17.38 -17.18 2.84
C GLN A 259 16.69 -15.90 3.29
N LEU A 260 15.37 -15.98 3.49
CA LEU A 260 14.56 -14.87 4.00
C LEU A 260 14.61 -14.85 5.53
N GLN A 261 15.20 -13.81 6.11
CA GLN A 261 15.25 -13.63 7.56
C GLN A 261 14.01 -12.88 8.09
N MET A 262 13.70 -13.09 9.36
CA MET A 262 12.61 -12.36 10.02
C MET A 262 12.96 -10.86 10.08
N GLY A 263 12.10 -10.02 9.50
CA GLY A 263 12.32 -8.57 9.37
C GLY A 263 12.94 -8.12 8.04
N MET A 264 13.44 -9.04 7.21
CA MET A 264 13.89 -8.73 5.85
C MET A 264 12.69 -8.38 4.95
N SER A 265 12.87 -7.45 4.03
CA SER A 265 11.77 -7.00 3.17
C SER A 265 11.52 -7.98 2.03
N LEU A 266 10.26 -8.12 1.59
CA LEU A 266 9.95 -8.89 0.38
C LEU A 266 10.62 -8.31 -0.87
N HIS A 267 10.92 -7.00 -0.85
CA HIS A 267 11.63 -6.33 -1.93
C HIS A 267 13.04 -6.91 -2.11
N ASP A 268 13.72 -7.32 -1.03
CA ASP A 268 15.05 -7.91 -1.10
C ASP A 268 15.03 -9.27 -1.83
N MET A 269 13.98 -10.07 -1.60
CA MET A 269 13.75 -11.30 -2.37
C MET A 269 13.49 -10.99 -3.85
N SER A 270 12.70 -9.96 -4.15
CA SER A 270 12.45 -9.53 -5.53
C SER A 270 13.71 -9.02 -6.24
N LEU A 271 14.60 -8.31 -5.52
CA LEU A 271 15.90 -7.88 -6.00
C LEU A 271 16.81 -9.08 -6.30
N PHE A 272 16.84 -10.08 -5.41
CA PHE A 272 17.56 -11.33 -5.65
C PHE A 272 17.07 -12.05 -6.92
N LEU A 273 15.75 -12.19 -7.08
CA LEU A 273 15.16 -12.82 -8.27
C LEU A 273 15.49 -12.05 -9.55
N ALA A 274 15.52 -10.71 -9.50
CA ALA A 274 15.86 -9.87 -10.64
C ALA A 274 17.35 -9.97 -10.99
N ALA A 275 18.23 -10.00 -9.98
CA ALA A 275 19.68 -10.16 -10.16
C ALA A 275 20.05 -11.49 -10.82
N HIS A 276 19.26 -12.55 -10.57
CA HIS A 276 19.42 -13.86 -11.21
C HIS A 276 18.59 -14.03 -12.50
N HIS A 277 18.01 -12.94 -13.04
CA HIS A 277 17.20 -12.93 -14.26
C HIS A 277 15.99 -13.90 -14.23
N LEU A 278 15.49 -14.24 -13.04
CA LEU A 278 14.25 -15.03 -12.90
C LEU A 278 13.00 -14.17 -13.12
N VAL A 279 13.12 -12.85 -12.89
CA VAL A 279 12.08 -11.86 -13.16
C VAL A 279 12.67 -10.67 -13.92
N PRO A 280 11.90 -10.00 -14.78
CA PRO A 280 12.40 -8.87 -15.57
C PRO A 280 12.68 -7.62 -14.72
N SER A 281 11.97 -7.44 -13.60
CA SER A 281 12.13 -6.31 -12.70
C SER A 281 11.62 -6.64 -11.30
N ALA A 282 12.36 -6.25 -10.26
CA ALA A 282 11.97 -6.43 -8.87
C ALA A 282 10.65 -5.69 -8.53
N VAL A 283 10.51 -4.45 -9.00
CA VAL A 283 9.32 -3.62 -8.75
C VAL A 283 8.07 -4.23 -9.40
N TRP A 284 8.21 -4.75 -10.61
CA TRP A 284 7.10 -5.41 -11.31
C TRP A 284 6.69 -6.68 -10.56
N PHE A 285 7.64 -7.46 -10.06
CA PHE A 285 7.35 -8.68 -9.31
C PHE A 285 6.69 -8.37 -7.95
N ASP A 286 7.12 -7.33 -7.24
CA ASP A 286 6.45 -6.86 -6.02
C ASP A 286 4.98 -6.51 -6.24
N MET A 287 4.67 -5.85 -7.36
CA MET A 287 3.28 -5.57 -7.73
C MET A 287 2.51 -6.87 -7.99
N GLN A 288 3.12 -7.87 -8.64
CA GLN A 288 2.48 -9.17 -8.87
C GLN A 288 2.21 -9.91 -7.56
N LEU A 289 3.13 -9.88 -6.60
CA LEU A 289 2.93 -10.47 -5.27
C LEU A 289 1.75 -9.82 -4.54
N LYS A 290 1.67 -8.49 -4.55
CA LYS A 290 0.56 -7.73 -3.94
C LYS A 290 -0.77 -7.98 -4.64
N ASN A 291 -0.79 -8.01 -5.98
CA ASN A 291 -2.00 -8.24 -6.77
C ASN A 291 -2.56 -9.65 -6.57
N THR A 292 -1.68 -10.64 -6.38
CA THR A 292 -2.09 -12.02 -6.10
C THR A 292 -2.33 -12.28 -4.62
N GLY A 293 -1.97 -11.36 -3.72
CA GLY A 293 -2.06 -11.54 -2.28
C GLY A 293 -1.06 -12.56 -1.72
N ALA A 294 -0.06 -12.97 -2.51
CA ALA A 294 0.98 -13.91 -2.09
C ALA A 294 1.95 -13.28 -1.09
N ASP A 295 1.97 -11.95 -0.98
CA ASP A 295 2.76 -11.20 0.02
C ASP A 295 2.35 -11.52 1.47
N LYS A 296 1.14 -12.05 1.68
CA LYS A 296 0.63 -12.42 3.01
C LYS A 296 1.05 -13.81 3.47
N ASP A 297 1.43 -14.68 2.55
CA ASP A 297 1.75 -16.09 2.81
C ASP A 297 3.27 -16.34 2.91
N VAL A 298 4.08 -15.27 2.96
CA VAL A 298 5.54 -15.40 3.01
C VAL A 298 6.01 -15.58 4.44
N HIS A 299 6.89 -16.56 4.66
CA HIS A 299 7.40 -16.93 5.97
C HIS A 299 8.94 -16.90 5.95
N PRO A 300 9.62 -16.54 7.05
CA PRO A 300 11.07 -16.63 7.13
C PRO A 300 11.56 -18.07 6.89
N GLY A 301 12.63 -18.24 6.11
CA GLY A 301 13.21 -19.54 5.78
C GLY A 301 13.94 -19.55 4.43
N THR A 302 14.34 -20.74 3.98
CA THR A 302 15.09 -20.91 2.72
C THR A 302 14.15 -21.26 1.57
N TYR A 303 14.11 -20.38 0.57
CA TYR A 303 13.38 -20.58 -0.68
C TYR A 303 14.34 -21.09 -1.76
N VAL A 304 13.91 -22.09 -2.53
CA VAL A 304 14.70 -22.67 -3.62
C VAL A 304 14.00 -22.43 -4.94
N PHE A 305 14.58 -21.55 -5.75
CA PHE A 305 14.13 -21.22 -7.09
C PHE A 305 14.93 -22.01 -8.12
N HIS A 306 14.35 -22.30 -9.27
CA HIS A 306 15.06 -22.95 -10.37
C HIS A 306 15.09 -22.00 -11.56
N THR A 307 16.18 -22.05 -12.32
CA THR A 307 16.25 -21.33 -13.60
C THR A 307 15.10 -21.76 -14.51
N HIS A 308 14.58 -20.80 -15.28
CA HIS A 308 13.43 -20.98 -16.18
C HIS A 308 12.06 -21.22 -15.52
N MET A 309 11.92 -20.96 -14.21
CA MET A 309 10.59 -20.91 -13.59
C MET A 309 9.74 -19.78 -14.19
N THR A 310 8.47 -20.06 -14.48
CA THR A 310 7.52 -19.01 -14.86
C THR A 310 7.15 -18.16 -13.66
N THR A 311 6.64 -16.94 -13.88
CA THR A 311 6.17 -16.06 -12.79
C THR A 311 5.13 -16.76 -11.90
N SER A 312 4.22 -17.54 -12.49
CA SER A 312 3.23 -18.31 -11.73
C SER A 312 3.86 -19.37 -10.83
N GLN A 313 4.91 -20.05 -11.30
CA GLN A 313 5.67 -21.02 -10.50
C GLN A 313 6.44 -20.35 -9.36
N LEU A 314 7.06 -19.19 -9.63
CA LEU A 314 7.73 -18.40 -8.58
C LEU A 314 6.75 -17.99 -7.48
N ILE A 315 5.57 -17.48 -7.85
CA ILE A 315 4.52 -17.11 -6.88
C ILE A 315 4.03 -18.34 -6.11
N GLN A 316 3.91 -19.49 -6.77
CA GLN A 316 3.49 -20.74 -6.13
C GLN A 316 4.53 -21.22 -5.11
N VAL A 317 5.83 -21.14 -5.43
CA VAL A 317 6.93 -21.47 -4.49
C VAL A 317 6.90 -20.56 -3.27
N ILE A 318 6.62 -19.27 -3.46
CA ILE A 318 6.51 -18.31 -2.36
C ILE A 318 5.32 -18.65 -1.47
N ARG A 319 4.16 -18.95 -2.05
CA ARG A 319 2.94 -19.36 -1.32
C ARG A 319 3.07 -20.70 -0.60
N SER A 320 3.82 -21.65 -1.15
CA SER A 320 4.05 -22.93 -0.48
C SER A 320 4.90 -22.80 0.78
N GLY A 321 5.55 -21.65 0.98
CA GLY A 321 6.48 -21.42 2.08
C GLY A 321 7.87 -22.03 1.83
N PRO A 322 8.81 -21.79 2.76
CA PRO A 322 10.16 -22.35 2.68
C PRO A 322 10.13 -23.87 2.85
N LYS A 323 11.12 -24.57 2.25
CA LYS A 323 11.28 -26.01 2.51
C LYS A 323 11.81 -26.20 3.94
N PRO A 324 11.30 -27.20 4.69
CA PRO A 324 11.77 -27.50 6.03
C PRO A 324 13.23 -27.99 6.05
#